data_AF-A0A836KT37-F1
#
_entry.id   AF-A0A836KT37-F1
#
_cell.length_a   1.000
_cell.length_b   1.000
_cell.length_c   1.000
_cell.angle_alpha   90.00
_cell.angle_beta   90.00
_cell.angle_gamma   90.00
#
_symmetry.space_group_name_H-M   'P 1'
#
loop_
_entity.id
_entity.type
_entity.pdbx_description
1 polymer ?
#
loop_
_entity_poly.entity_id
_entity_poly.type
_entity_poly.pdbx_seq_one_letter_code
_entity_poly.pdbx_strand_id
1 'polypeptide(L)'
;MIMADAALGLLSIFCGCQANVFLLELIITGSPHSYYALTCAQYVCVACFTMPLLLRFKEPHERVGAASGIWPLRWRRSRVSLRHKLVLAVVGWAMSVGNNIVFGFDISIPLHATFRSSSLMLNMLAGYFFFGKRFTTPQVASALIICLGLITLTLEGARRKDGTGVDAAPCTAAAASTPMWQWGCGVAILLATTACTAALSVFQEHVYRCARANEAAMAAAPATEDAPPMWVEALCFSHLCAIPLFFLQPMRLYGEFAQIEAGSRLHVALNCVTQVVCIAGVYFMNDKTSAFTLTLTLTLRKLASFALSVVYFGHYRELSAVQWVAMVGALMAGTAYPFLPKVHHRASDTVSVSTATGARTKKDD
;
A
#
# COMPACT_ATOMS: atom_id res chain seq x y z
N MET A 1 13.12 10.16 -19.71
CA MET A 1 12.22 10.60 -18.61
C MET A 1 11.54 9.41 -17.93
N ILE A 2 10.79 8.56 -18.63
CA ILE A 2 10.02 7.43 -18.02
C ILE A 2 10.86 6.47 -17.16
N MET A 3 12.07 6.09 -17.60
CA MET A 3 12.95 5.19 -16.81
C MET A 3 13.49 5.84 -15.53
N ALA A 4 13.80 7.15 -15.58
CA ALA A 4 14.33 7.88 -14.42
C ALA A 4 13.24 8.03 -13.34
N ASP A 5 12.02 8.34 -13.74
CA ASP A 5 10.89 8.47 -12.80
C ASP A 5 10.53 7.10 -12.20
N ALA A 6 10.57 6.03 -12.99
CA ALA A 6 10.36 4.66 -12.51
C ALA A 6 11.45 4.21 -11.51
N ALA A 7 12.72 4.53 -11.79
CA ALA A 7 13.83 4.27 -10.88
C ALA A 7 13.68 5.04 -9.56
N LEU A 8 13.27 6.31 -9.62
CA LEU A 8 12.98 7.11 -8.43
C LEU A 8 11.84 6.51 -7.60
N GLY A 9 10.77 6.07 -8.25
CA GLY A 9 9.65 5.39 -7.58
C GLY A 9 10.09 4.09 -6.89
N LEU A 10 10.90 3.27 -7.55
CA LEU A 10 11.49 2.07 -6.96
C LEU A 10 12.39 2.40 -5.77
N LEU A 11 13.32 3.35 -5.94
CA LEU A 11 14.23 3.76 -4.86
C LEU A 11 13.45 4.27 -3.65
N SER A 12 12.41 5.07 -3.86
CA SER A 12 11.52 5.57 -2.81
C SER A 12 10.83 4.44 -2.04
N ILE A 13 10.37 3.40 -2.75
CA ILE A 13 9.77 2.21 -2.14
C ILE A 13 10.81 1.40 -1.34
N PHE A 14 12.01 1.18 -1.89
CA PHE A 14 13.04 0.40 -1.22
C PHE A 14 13.63 1.13 -0.01
N CYS A 15 14.07 2.37 -0.15
CA CYS A 15 14.66 3.13 0.95
C CYS A 15 13.61 3.56 1.97
N GLY A 16 12.52 4.18 1.53
CA GLY A 16 11.50 4.74 2.42
C GLY A 16 10.83 3.67 3.27
N CYS A 17 10.40 2.57 2.65
CA CYS A 17 9.67 1.56 3.40
C CYS A 17 10.56 0.71 4.32
N GLN A 18 11.84 0.52 3.99
CA GLN A 18 12.77 -0.18 4.89
C GLN A 18 13.20 0.69 6.06
N ALA A 19 13.49 1.98 5.82
CA ALA A 19 13.75 2.93 6.89
C ALA A 19 12.53 3.07 7.82
N ASN A 20 11.31 3.05 7.27
CA ASN A 20 10.08 3.08 8.07
C ASN A 20 9.96 1.87 9.00
N VAL A 21 10.19 0.64 8.50
CA VAL A 21 10.13 -0.57 9.33
C VAL A 21 11.21 -0.58 10.41
N PHE A 22 12.44 -0.18 10.08
CA PHE A 22 13.53 -0.08 11.05
C PHE A 22 13.22 0.93 12.17
N LEU A 23 12.74 2.12 11.81
CA LEU A 23 12.35 3.13 12.80
C LEU A 23 11.15 2.68 13.63
N LEU A 24 10.22 1.93 13.04
CA LEU A 24 9.08 1.35 13.73
C LEU A 24 9.55 0.39 14.84
N GLU A 25 10.52 -0.47 14.56
CA GLU A 25 11.09 -1.41 15.54
C GLU A 25 11.75 -0.67 16.72
N LEU A 26 12.50 0.40 16.44
CA LEU A 26 13.09 1.26 17.49
C LEU A 26 12.01 1.91 18.37
N ILE A 27 10.90 2.39 17.79
CA ILE A 27 9.80 3.03 18.52
C ILE A 27 9.06 2.01 19.40
N ILE A 28 8.81 0.80 18.88
CA ILE A 28 8.09 -0.26 19.60
C ILE A 28 8.90 -0.76 20.78
N THR A 29 10.23 -0.84 20.64
CA THR A 29 11.12 -1.29 21.72
C THR A 29 11.00 -0.38 22.95
N GLY A 30 10.81 0.93 22.76
CA GLY A 30 10.57 1.89 23.85
C GLY A 30 9.09 2.01 24.25
N SER A 31 8.16 1.91 23.29
CA SER A 31 6.72 2.16 23.53
C SER A 31 5.84 1.10 22.82
N PRO A 32 5.63 -0.08 23.43
CA PRO A 32 5.05 -1.25 22.78
C PRO A 32 3.56 -1.14 22.43
N HIS A 33 2.86 -0.07 22.86
CA HIS A 33 1.43 0.10 22.63
C HIS A 33 1.08 1.28 21.72
N SER A 34 2.05 1.90 21.02
CA SER A 34 1.84 3.16 20.30
C SER A 34 1.41 3.02 18.81
N TYR A 35 0.98 1.83 18.37
CA TYR A 35 0.76 1.54 16.95
C TYR A 35 -0.36 2.36 16.30
N TYR A 36 -1.47 2.58 17.00
CA TYR A 36 -2.62 3.31 16.47
C TYR A 36 -2.29 4.80 16.38
N ALA A 37 -1.68 5.37 17.43
CA ALA A 37 -1.18 6.74 17.43
C ALA A 37 -0.13 6.98 16.33
N LEU A 38 0.83 6.07 16.16
CA LEU A 38 1.84 6.17 15.11
C LEU A 38 1.21 6.13 13.71
N THR A 39 0.25 5.24 13.48
CA THR A 39 -0.47 5.17 12.20
C THR A 39 -1.24 6.47 11.94
N CYS A 40 -1.90 7.03 12.95
CA CYS A 40 -2.57 8.33 12.83
C CYS A 40 -1.58 9.45 12.51
N ALA A 41 -0.44 9.52 13.21
CA ALA A 41 0.61 10.51 12.96
C ALA A 41 1.14 10.43 11.53
N GLN A 42 1.39 9.21 11.04
CA GLN A 42 1.77 8.95 9.65
C GLN A 42 0.73 9.49 8.65
N TYR A 43 -0.56 9.22 8.88
CA TYR A 43 -1.63 9.71 8.00
C TYR A 43 -1.73 11.24 7.99
N VAL A 44 -1.60 11.86 9.15
CA VAL A 44 -1.56 13.32 9.29
C VAL A 44 -0.36 13.89 8.55
N CYS A 45 0.84 13.34 8.74
CA CYS A 45 2.04 13.79 8.03
C CYS A 45 1.89 13.62 6.51
N VAL A 46 1.41 12.47 6.01
CA VAL A 46 1.19 12.26 4.58
C VAL A 46 0.20 13.28 4.01
N ALA A 47 -0.92 13.52 4.70
CA ALA A 47 -1.87 14.55 4.29
C ALA A 47 -1.20 15.94 4.27
N CYS A 48 -0.54 16.36 5.36
CA CYS A 48 0.11 17.67 5.46
C CYS A 48 1.21 17.90 4.42
N PHE A 49 2.01 16.88 4.08
CA PHE A 49 3.08 17.02 3.07
C PHE A 49 2.54 17.04 1.64
N THR A 50 1.40 16.39 1.38
CA THR A 50 0.83 16.30 0.02
C THR A 50 -0.20 17.40 -0.27
N MET A 51 -0.81 17.99 0.76
CA MET A 51 -1.81 19.06 0.65
C MET A 51 -1.28 20.30 -0.11
N PRO A 52 -0.06 20.82 0.15
CA PRO A 52 0.48 21.98 -0.55
C PRO A 52 0.58 21.79 -2.07
N LEU A 53 0.76 20.54 -2.54
CA LEU A 53 0.85 20.23 -3.97
C LEU A 53 -0.52 20.32 -4.67
N LEU A 54 -1.61 20.21 -3.92
CA LEU A 54 -2.99 20.30 -4.43
C LEU A 54 -3.58 21.71 -4.34
N LEU A 55 -2.89 22.61 -3.64
CA LEU A 55 -3.25 24.01 -3.54
C LEU A 55 -2.51 24.81 -4.61
N ARG A 56 -3.20 25.79 -5.20
CA ARG A 56 -2.60 26.81 -6.07
C ARG A 56 -2.95 28.18 -5.50
N PHE A 57 -2.00 29.12 -5.56
CA PHE A 57 -2.31 30.52 -5.29
C PHE A 57 -3.17 31.08 -6.41
N LYS A 58 -4.26 31.77 -6.05
CA LYS A 58 -5.17 32.40 -7.01
C LYS A 58 -4.44 33.49 -7.79
N GLU A 59 -4.45 33.39 -9.12
CA GLU A 59 -3.81 34.38 -9.99
C GLU A 59 -4.50 35.75 -9.91
N PRO A 60 -3.76 36.85 -10.14
CA PRO A 60 -4.31 38.21 -10.05
C PRO A 60 -5.54 38.44 -10.94
N HIS A 61 -5.58 37.83 -12.13
CA HIS A 61 -6.68 37.99 -13.08
C HIS A 61 -7.99 37.33 -12.60
N GLU A 62 -7.91 36.21 -11.86
CA GLU A 62 -9.06 35.52 -11.30
C GLU A 62 -9.61 36.21 -10.03
N ARG A 63 -8.83 37.09 -9.38
CA ARG A 63 -9.27 37.81 -8.17
C ARG A 63 -10.35 38.86 -8.45
N VAL A 64 -10.51 39.27 -9.71
CA VAL A 64 -11.39 40.36 -10.14
C VAL A 64 -12.78 39.87 -10.60
N GLY A 65 -12.95 38.58 -10.94
CA GLY A 65 -14.20 38.02 -11.44
C GLY A 65 -14.88 37.06 -10.47
N ALA A 66 -16.09 37.43 -10.02
CA ALA A 66 -17.16 36.63 -9.39
C ALA A 66 -16.81 35.60 -8.29
N ALA A 67 -17.33 35.87 -7.08
CA ALA A 67 -17.18 35.12 -5.83
C ALA A 67 -15.82 35.26 -5.14
N SER A 68 -15.65 36.42 -4.50
CA SER A 68 -14.57 36.78 -3.58
C SER A 68 -14.59 35.91 -2.31
N GLY A 69 -14.03 34.70 -2.39
CA GLY A 69 -13.52 34.04 -1.19
C GLY A 69 -12.29 34.81 -0.68
N ILE A 70 -12.26 35.12 0.62
CA ILE A 70 -11.18 35.87 1.30
C ILE A 70 -9.83 35.11 1.25
N TRP A 71 -9.86 33.81 0.93
CA TRP A 71 -8.70 32.94 0.96
C TRP A 71 -7.87 32.99 -0.34
N PRO A 72 -6.55 33.23 -0.27
CA PRO A 72 -5.67 33.31 -1.44
C PRO A 72 -5.38 31.94 -2.11
N LEU A 73 -5.80 30.85 -1.46
CA LEU A 73 -5.57 29.47 -1.91
C LEU A 73 -6.83 28.90 -2.56
N ARG A 74 -6.65 28.27 -3.72
CA ARG A 74 -7.69 27.52 -4.43
C ARG A 74 -7.25 26.06 -4.59
N TRP A 75 -8.18 25.14 -4.38
CA TRP A 75 -7.95 23.73 -4.67
C TRP A 75 -7.84 23.52 -6.18
N ARG A 76 -6.79 22.83 -6.64
CA ARG A 76 -6.66 22.47 -8.05
C ARG A 76 -7.80 21.56 -8.51
N ARG A 77 -8.12 21.55 -9.81
CA ARG A 77 -9.22 20.73 -10.34
C ARG A 77 -9.03 19.25 -9.96
N SER A 78 -10.05 18.69 -9.31
CA SER A 78 -10.08 17.27 -8.94
C SER A 78 -10.49 16.40 -10.13
N ARG A 79 -9.68 15.38 -10.43
CA ARG A 79 -9.97 14.37 -11.48
C ARG A 79 -10.66 13.13 -10.93
N VAL A 80 -10.42 12.84 -9.65
CA VAL A 80 -10.95 11.64 -8.99
C VAL A 80 -12.29 11.96 -8.33
N SER A 81 -13.34 11.21 -8.67
CA SER A 81 -14.66 11.37 -8.04
C SER A 81 -14.62 11.11 -6.53
N LEU A 82 -15.45 11.83 -5.78
CA LEU A 82 -15.52 11.76 -4.31
C LEU A 82 -15.79 10.35 -3.79
N ARG A 83 -16.63 9.57 -4.48
CA ARG A 83 -16.95 8.18 -4.09
C ARG A 83 -15.70 7.32 -4.06
N HIS A 84 -14.85 7.44 -5.09
CA HIS A 84 -13.59 6.71 -5.15
C HIS A 84 -12.66 7.11 -4.00
N LYS A 85 -12.54 8.41 -3.73
CA LYS A 85 -11.72 8.93 -2.62
C LYS A 85 -12.13 8.36 -1.27
N LEU A 86 -13.44 8.31 -0.99
CA LEU A 86 -13.95 7.77 0.27
C LEU A 86 -13.67 6.26 0.39
N VAL A 87 -13.86 5.49 -0.68
CA VAL A 87 -13.53 4.05 -0.66
C VAL A 87 -12.03 3.83 -0.44
N LEU A 88 -11.18 4.58 -1.14
CA LEU A 88 -9.72 4.57 -0.94
C LEU A 88 -9.34 4.87 0.52
N ALA A 89 -9.96 5.88 1.12
CA ALA A 89 -9.70 6.28 2.50
C ALA A 89 -10.13 5.20 3.51
N VAL A 90 -11.35 4.69 3.39
CA VAL A 90 -11.90 3.69 4.33
C VAL A 90 -11.14 2.37 4.23
N VAL A 91 -10.95 1.84 3.02
CA VAL A 91 -10.24 0.57 2.81
C VAL A 91 -8.75 0.70 3.17
N GLY A 92 -8.13 1.83 2.82
CA GLY A 92 -6.74 2.12 3.20
C GLY A 92 -6.54 2.20 4.71
N TRP A 93 -7.42 2.92 5.41
CA TRP A 93 -7.42 3.01 6.86
C TRP A 93 -7.63 1.66 7.53
N ALA A 94 -8.66 0.91 7.12
CA ALA A 94 -8.97 -0.40 7.68
C ALA A 94 -7.81 -1.39 7.50
N MET A 95 -7.18 -1.38 6.32
CA MET A 95 -6.01 -2.21 6.03
C MET A 95 -4.80 -1.78 6.87
N SER A 96 -4.53 -0.49 7.01
CA SER A 96 -3.38 0.03 7.77
C SER A 96 -3.50 -0.27 9.26
N VAL A 97 -4.68 0.00 9.84
CA VAL A 97 -4.97 -0.28 11.25
C VAL A 97 -4.99 -1.79 11.51
N GLY A 98 -5.65 -2.56 10.65
CA GLY A 98 -5.73 -4.01 10.79
C GLY A 98 -4.37 -4.70 10.75
N ASN A 99 -3.47 -4.29 9.84
CA ASN A 99 -2.10 -4.84 9.76
C ASN A 99 -1.29 -4.62 11.05
N ASN A 100 -1.57 -3.56 11.80
CA ASN A 100 -0.87 -3.28 13.05
C ASN A 100 -1.54 -3.97 14.24
N ILE A 101 -2.86 -4.05 14.26
CA ILE A 101 -3.64 -4.73 15.29
C ILE A 101 -3.31 -6.23 15.35
N VAL A 102 -3.04 -6.86 14.21
CA VAL A 102 -2.70 -8.30 14.12
C VAL A 102 -1.56 -8.70 15.05
N PHE A 103 -0.56 -7.83 15.27
CA PHE A 103 0.55 -8.13 16.17
C PHE A 103 0.13 -8.22 17.65
N GLY A 104 -0.98 -7.60 18.03
CA GLY A 104 -1.56 -7.73 19.37
C GLY A 104 -2.28 -9.06 19.63
N PHE A 105 -2.42 -9.92 18.62
CA PHE A 105 -2.97 -11.28 18.73
C PHE A 105 -1.88 -12.36 18.70
N ASP A 106 -0.66 -12.01 19.11
CA ASP A 106 0.52 -12.89 19.13
C ASP A 106 0.86 -13.54 17.78
N ILE A 107 0.52 -12.86 16.69
CA ILE A 107 0.90 -13.27 15.35
C ILE A 107 2.33 -12.83 15.09
N SER A 108 3.21 -13.81 14.85
CA SER A 108 4.62 -13.55 14.58
C SER A 108 4.80 -12.76 13.27
N ILE A 109 5.81 -11.88 13.25
CA ILE A 109 6.19 -11.10 12.07
C ILE A 109 6.43 -12.00 10.83
N PRO A 110 7.10 -13.17 10.94
CA PRO A 110 7.22 -14.10 9.83
C PRO A 110 5.87 -14.60 9.33
N LEU A 111 4.97 -15.07 10.21
CA LEU A 111 3.65 -15.57 9.83
C LEU A 111 2.83 -14.49 9.10
N HIS A 112 2.84 -13.27 9.64
CA HIS A 112 2.22 -12.11 8.99
C HIS A 112 2.83 -11.85 7.58
N ALA A 113 4.14 -11.97 7.42
CA ALA A 113 4.81 -11.81 6.13
C ALA A 113 4.38 -12.88 5.11
N THR A 114 4.20 -14.13 5.52
CA THR A 114 3.72 -15.22 4.65
C THR A 114 2.34 -14.90 4.08
N PHE A 115 1.36 -14.61 4.94
CA PHE A 115 0.01 -14.30 4.47
C PHE A 115 0.00 -13.07 3.57
N ARG A 116 0.77 -12.04 3.90
CA ARG A 116 0.84 -10.83 3.07
C ARG A 116 1.40 -11.09 1.67
N SER A 117 2.25 -12.10 1.50
CA SER A 117 2.76 -12.49 0.17
C SER A 117 1.69 -13.12 -0.74
N SER A 118 0.63 -13.71 -0.16
CA SER A 118 -0.50 -14.26 -0.92
C SER A 118 -1.33 -13.19 -1.65
N SER A 119 -1.19 -11.91 -1.28
CA SER A 119 -1.81 -10.78 -1.99
C SER A 119 -1.41 -10.72 -3.46
N LEU A 120 -0.24 -11.24 -3.84
CA LEU A 120 0.22 -11.32 -5.24
C LEU A 120 -0.73 -12.19 -6.09
N MET A 121 -1.12 -13.36 -5.57
CA MET A 121 -2.04 -14.27 -6.23
C MET A 121 -3.46 -13.69 -6.26
N LEU A 122 -3.92 -13.11 -5.15
CA LEU A 122 -5.21 -12.43 -5.08
C LEU A 122 -5.30 -11.29 -6.10
N ASN A 123 -4.21 -10.57 -6.34
CA ASN A 123 -4.16 -9.51 -7.36
C ASN A 123 -4.19 -10.02 -8.80
N MET A 124 -3.59 -11.18 -9.09
CA MET A 124 -3.78 -11.82 -10.40
C MET A 124 -5.24 -12.23 -10.58
N LEU A 125 -5.84 -12.86 -9.57
CA LEU A 125 -7.21 -13.32 -9.62
C LEU A 125 -8.20 -12.15 -9.79
N ALA A 126 -8.04 -11.10 -8.98
CA ALA A 126 -8.81 -9.88 -9.09
C ALA A 126 -8.58 -9.17 -10.44
N GLY A 127 -7.34 -9.15 -10.94
CA GLY A 127 -7.03 -8.61 -12.26
C GLY A 127 -7.75 -9.35 -13.39
N TYR A 128 -7.84 -10.68 -13.29
CA TYR A 128 -8.56 -11.52 -14.23
C TYR A 128 -10.07 -11.26 -14.18
N PHE A 129 -10.68 -11.25 -12.99
CA PHE A 129 -12.13 -11.07 -12.84
C PHE A 129 -12.62 -9.64 -13.10
N PHE A 130 -11.93 -8.62 -12.58
CA PHE A 130 -12.41 -7.23 -12.65
C PHE A 130 -11.96 -6.47 -13.89
N PHE A 131 -10.78 -6.81 -14.43
CA PHE A 131 -10.21 -6.09 -15.59
C PHE A 131 -10.08 -6.97 -16.83
N GLY A 132 -10.56 -8.21 -16.79
CA GLY A 132 -10.43 -9.16 -17.90
C GLY A 132 -8.97 -9.48 -18.25
N LYS A 133 -8.02 -9.25 -17.33
CA LYS A 133 -6.58 -9.39 -17.61
C LYS A 133 -6.23 -10.85 -17.87
N ARG A 134 -5.54 -11.13 -18.97
CA ARG A 134 -5.02 -12.47 -19.26
C ARG A 134 -3.54 -12.52 -18.91
N PHE A 135 -3.19 -13.48 -18.06
CA PHE A 135 -1.81 -13.72 -17.66
C PHE A 135 -1.25 -14.91 -18.45
N THR A 136 -0.02 -14.80 -18.91
CA THR A 136 0.67 -15.91 -19.59
C THR A 136 1.08 -16.98 -18.58
N THR A 137 1.23 -18.23 -19.03
CA THR A 137 1.69 -19.34 -18.18
C THR A 137 3.00 -19.04 -17.42
N PRO A 138 4.04 -18.40 -18.01
CA PRO A 138 5.23 -18.05 -17.25
C PRO A 138 4.97 -16.97 -16.19
N GLN A 139 4.02 -16.04 -16.39
CA GLN A 139 3.67 -15.03 -15.38
C GLN A 139 3.04 -15.66 -14.14
N VAL A 140 2.14 -16.63 -14.35
CA VAL A 140 1.53 -17.40 -13.26
C VAL A 140 2.58 -18.26 -12.55
N ALA A 141 3.46 -18.93 -13.31
CA ALA A 141 4.55 -19.71 -12.75
C ALA A 141 5.50 -18.86 -11.88
N SER A 142 5.91 -17.69 -12.35
CA SER A 142 6.73 -16.76 -11.54
C SER A 142 6.02 -16.34 -10.25
N ALA A 143 4.73 -16.02 -10.30
CA ALA A 143 3.98 -15.65 -9.10
C ALA A 143 3.87 -16.80 -8.09
N LEU A 144 3.66 -18.03 -8.57
CA LEU A 144 3.64 -19.24 -7.73
C LEU A 144 5.01 -19.51 -7.10
N ILE A 145 6.11 -19.41 -7.86
CA ILE A 145 7.47 -19.60 -7.35
C ILE A 145 7.76 -18.60 -6.22
N ILE A 146 7.37 -17.32 -6.39
CA ILE A 146 7.56 -16.30 -5.36
C ILE A 146 6.74 -16.62 -4.11
N CYS A 147 5.47 -17.01 -4.27
CA CYS A 147 4.59 -17.35 -3.14
C CYS A 147 5.12 -18.56 -2.38
N LEU A 148 5.44 -19.65 -3.08
CA LEU A 148 6.00 -20.87 -2.49
C LEU A 148 7.36 -20.61 -1.83
N GLY A 149 8.23 -19.84 -2.47
CA GLY A 149 9.53 -19.49 -1.90
C GLY A 149 9.39 -18.75 -0.56
N LEU A 150 8.49 -17.78 -0.46
CA LEU A 150 8.24 -17.04 0.78
C LEU A 150 7.60 -17.90 1.87
N ILE A 151 6.69 -18.80 1.50
CA ILE A 151 6.11 -19.79 2.43
C ILE A 151 7.22 -20.69 2.98
N THR A 152 8.05 -21.27 2.12
CA THR A 152 9.16 -22.15 2.52
C THR A 152 10.15 -21.44 3.43
N LEU A 153 10.58 -20.23 3.07
CA LEU A 153 11.48 -19.41 3.91
C LEU A 153 10.89 -19.18 5.30
N THR A 154 9.59 -18.93 5.38
CA THR A 154 8.92 -18.68 6.65
C THR A 154 8.79 -19.96 7.48
N LEU A 155 8.35 -21.06 6.87
CA LEU A 155 8.15 -22.33 7.57
C LEU A 155 9.48 -22.91 8.10
N GLU A 156 10.54 -22.84 7.30
CA GLU A 156 11.86 -23.28 7.74
C GLU A 156 12.45 -22.34 8.80
N GLY A 157 12.17 -21.03 8.72
CA GLY A 157 12.52 -20.08 9.78
C GLY A 157 11.84 -20.38 11.11
N ALA A 158 10.54 -20.73 11.07
CA ALA A 158 9.78 -21.13 12.25
C ALA A 158 10.33 -22.43 12.86
N ARG A 159 10.57 -23.46 12.03
CA ARG A 159 11.11 -24.75 12.49
C ARG A 159 12.47 -24.66 13.18
N ARG A 160 13.32 -23.72 12.77
CA ARG A 160 14.62 -23.50 13.44
C ARG A 160 14.47 -22.99 14.86
N LYS A 161 13.54 -22.05 15.05
CA LYS A 161 13.28 -21.46 16.37
C LYS A 161 12.82 -22.50 17.39
N ASP A 162 12.14 -23.55 16.94
CA ASP A 162 11.71 -24.68 17.77
C ASP A 162 12.83 -25.72 18.02
N GLY A 163 13.86 -25.78 17.17
CA GLY A 163 14.94 -26.77 17.24
C GLY A 163 16.20 -26.34 18.00
N THR A 164 16.45 -25.04 18.13
CA THR A 164 17.60 -24.48 18.86
C THR A 164 17.14 -23.85 20.18
N GLY A 165 17.10 -24.65 21.26
CA GLY A 165 16.68 -24.20 22.60
C GLY A 165 17.69 -23.35 23.37
N VAL A 166 18.31 -22.30 22.78
CA VAL A 166 19.22 -21.39 23.51
C VAL A 166 19.06 -19.92 23.07
N ASP A 167 18.54 -19.12 23.99
CA ASP A 167 18.73 -17.70 24.32
C ASP A 167 18.80 -16.60 23.25
N ALA A 168 17.63 -15.96 23.03
CA ALA A 168 17.48 -14.52 23.19
C ALA A 168 16.17 -14.25 23.97
N ALA A 169 16.27 -13.53 25.09
CA ALA A 169 15.21 -13.29 26.09
C ALA A 169 13.97 -12.55 25.54
N PRO A 170 12.84 -12.51 26.29
CA PRO A 170 12.00 -13.62 26.73
C PRO A 170 10.61 -13.51 26.06
N CYS A 171 10.19 -14.47 25.23
CA CYS A 171 8.78 -14.62 24.81
C CYS A 171 8.51 -16.00 24.19
N THR A 172 8.98 -17.07 24.84
CA THR A 172 8.62 -18.47 24.48
C THR A 172 7.89 -19.18 25.62
N ALA A 173 7.45 -18.44 26.65
CA ALA A 173 6.61 -18.95 27.74
C ALA A 173 5.18 -18.35 27.77
N ALA A 174 4.74 -17.67 26.69
CA ALA A 174 3.36 -17.15 26.56
C ALA A 174 2.49 -17.93 25.56
N ALA A 175 3.04 -18.93 24.86
CA ALA A 175 2.26 -19.83 24.00
C ALA A 175 1.38 -20.82 24.81
N ALA A 176 1.42 -20.76 26.14
CA ALA A 176 0.65 -21.65 27.03
C ALA A 176 -0.63 -21.03 27.62
N SER A 177 -1.06 -19.82 27.20
CA SER A 177 -2.35 -19.30 27.69
C SER A 177 -3.07 -18.26 26.81
N THR A 178 -2.71 -18.12 25.53
CA THR A 178 -3.63 -17.42 24.61
C THR A 178 -4.78 -18.35 24.26
N PRO A 179 -6.03 -17.99 24.57
CA PRO A 179 -7.16 -18.82 24.23
C PRO A 179 -7.23 -18.91 22.69
N MET A 180 -7.40 -20.13 22.17
CA MET A 180 -7.38 -20.46 20.73
C MET A 180 -8.23 -19.51 19.86
N TRP A 181 -9.31 -18.96 20.44
CA TRP A 181 -10.17 -17.99 19.77
C TRP A 181 -9.46 -16.65 19.46
N GLN A 182 -8.58 -16.15 20.33
CA GLN A 182 -7.83 -14.89 20.11
C GLN A 182 -6.86 -15.04 18.94
N TRP A 183 -6.09 -16.12 18.92
CA TRP A 183 -5.20 -16.42 17.81
C TRP A 183 -5.99 -16.60 16.49
N GLY A 184 -7.12 -17.32 16.55
CA GLY A 184 -8.03 -17.47 15.40
C GLY A 184 -8.58 -16.13 14.90
N CYS A 185 -8.96 -15.22 15.79
CA CYS A 185 -9.35 -13.85 15.44
C CYS A 185 -8.22 -13.09 14.74
N GLY A 186 -6.98 -13.20 15.24
CA GLY A 186 -5.81 -12.61 14.60
C GLY A 186 -5.62 -13.10 13.16
N VAL A 187 -5.74 -14.42 12.93
CA VAL A 187 -5.61 -15.02 11.59
C VAL A 187 -6.74 -14.55 10.66
N ALA A 188 -7.96 -14.44 11.18
CA ALA A 188 -9.09 -13.91 10.41
C ALA A 188 -8.86 -12.44 10.00
N ILE A 189 -8.38 -11.60 10.91
CA ILE A 189 -8.02 -10.20 10.60
C ILE A 189 -6.91 -10.16 9.55
N LEU A 190 -5.88 -11.00 9.68
CA LEU A 190 -4.76 -11.08 8.72
C LEU A 190 -5.20 -11.50 7.31
N LEU A 191 -6.12 -12.46 7.20
CA LEU A 191 -6.74 -12.84 5.93
C LEU A 191 -7.52 -11.67 5.33
N ALA A 192 -8.35 -11.00 6.16
CA ALA A 192 -9.13 -9.85 5.73
C ALA A 192 -8.25 -8.69 5.27
N THR A 193 -7.20 -8.32 6.01
CA THR A 193 -6.28 -7.23 5.64
C THR A 193 -5.47 -7.56 4.40
N THR A 194 -5.12 -8.84 4.20
CA THR A 194 -4.45 -9.30 2.98
C THR A 194 -5.36 -9.16 1.77
N ALA A 195 -6.64 -9.56 1.89
CA ALA A 195 -7.63 -9.37 0.84
C ALA A 195 -7.89 -7.88 0.56
N CYS A 196 -8.01 -7.04 1.59
CA CYS A 196 -8.13 -5.59 1.45
C CYS A 196 -6.91 -4.96 0.79
N THR A 197 -5.70 -5.47 1.06
CA THR A 197 -4.46 -4.99 0.41
C THR A 197 -4.51 -5.26 -1.09
N ALA A 198 -4.92 -6.46 -1.50
CA ALA A 198 -5.09 -6.81 -2.90
C ALA A 198 -6.17 -5.92 -3.56
N ALA A 199 -7.37 -5.88 -2.95
CA ALA A 199 -8.49 -5.08 -3.43
C ALA A 199 -8.14 -3.60 -3.58
N LEU A 200 -7.42 -3.01 -2.61
CA LEU A 200 -7.02 -1.60 -2.65
C LEU A 200 -6.08 -1.31 -3.83
N SER A 201 -5.11 -2.19 -4.10
CA SER A 201 -4.17 -2.02 -5.21
C SER A 201 -4.87 -2.06 -6.57
N VAL A 202 -5.78 -3.01 -6.75
CA VAL A 202 -6.64 -3.16 -7.95
C VAL A 202 -7.58 -1.98 -8.08
N PHE A 203 -8.21 -1.55 -6.99
CA PHE A 203 -9.12 -0.41 -6.99
C PHE A 203 -8.40 0.90 -7.32
N GLN A 204 -7.19 1.14 -6.80
CA GLN A 204 -6.37 2.28 -7.20
C GLN A 204 -6.08 2.28 -8.70
N GLU A 205 -5.73 1.13 -9.29
CA GLU A 205 -5.53 1.01 -10.73
C GLU A 205 -6.82 1.34 -11.50
N HIS A 206 -7.99 0.88 -11.02
CA HIS A 206 -9.29 1.21 -11.61
C HIS A 206 -9.55 2.72 -11.58
N VAL A 207 -9.31 3.36 -10.42
CA VAL A 207 -9.51 4.80 -10.22
C VAL A 207 -8.65 5.61 -11.18
N TYR A 208 -7.37 5.24 -11.37
CA TYR A 208 -6.49 5.93 -12.32
C TYR A 208 -6.91 5.74 -13.78
N ARG A 209 -7.46 4.56 -14.14
CA ARG A 209 -8.01 4.33 -15.48
C ARG A 209 -9.26 5.17 -15.73
N CYS A 210 -10.18 5.22 -14.78
CA CYS A 210 -11.39 6.05 -14.87
C CYS A 210 -11.05 7.54 -14.94
N ALA A 211 -10.10 8.00 -14.12
CA ALA A 211 -9.66 9.40 -14.14
C ALA A 211 -9.06 9.79 -15.51
N ARG A 212 -8.22 8.92 -16.11
CA ARG A 212 -7.68 9.14 -17.46
C ARG A 212 -8.76 9.12 -18.54
N ALA A 213 -9.73 8.21 -18.46
CA ALA A 213 -10.84 8.15 -19.41
C ALA A 213 -11.71 9.42 -19.34
N ASN A 214 -12.00 9.89 -18.13
CA ASN A 214 -12.73 11.14 -17.92
C ASN A 214 -11.94 12.35 -18.44
N GLU A 215 -10.63 12.38 -18.24
CA GLU A 215 -9.77 13.43 -18.78
C GLU A 215 -9.75 13.42 -20.32
N ALA A 216 -9.63 12.25 -20.94
CA ALA A 216 -9.68 12.11 -22.40
C ALA A 216 -11.04 12.54 -22.99
N ALA A 217 -12.15 12.24 -22.30
CA ALA A 217 -13.48 12.70 -22.69
C ALA A 217 -13.64 14.23 -22.53
N MET A 218 -12.97 14.83 -21.54
CA MET A 218 -12.97 16.27 -21.29
C MET A 218 -11.96 17.05 -22.14
N ALA A 219 -10.98 16.39 -22.78
CA ALA A 219 -9.98 17.01 -23.65
C ALA A 219 -10.56 17.57 -24.97
N ALA A 220 -11.86 17.42 -25.22
CA ALA A 220 -12.61 18.27 -26.16
C ALA A 220 -12.78 19.73 -25.64
N ALA A 221 -12.42 20.01 -24.38
CA ALA A 221 -12.33 21.33 -23.78
C ALA A 221 -10.84 21.68 -23.52
N PRO A 222 -10.44 22.96 -23.61
CA PRO A 222 -9.04 23.37 -23.61
C PRO A 222 -8.27 22.83 -22.39
N ALA A 223 -7.11 22.25 -22.66
CA ALA A 223 -6.20 21.69 -21.67
C ALA A 223 -5.72 22.78 -20.71
N THR A 224 -6.38 22.92 -19.57
CA THR A 224 -5.87 23.77 -18.49
C THR A 224 -4.73 23.07 -17.79
N GLU A 225 -3.52 23.63 -17.85
CA GLU A 225 -2.25 23.16 -17.23
C GLU A 225 -2.29 23.01 -15.68
N ASP A 226 -3.47 23.16 -15.07
CA ASP A 226 -3.63 23.30 -13.63
C ASP A 226 -3.79 22.00 -12.85
N ALA A 227 -3.97 20.87 -13.54
CA ALA A 227 -4.35 19.63 -12.87
C ALA A 227 -3.12 18.88 -12.31
N PRO A 228 -3.11 18.57 -10.99
CA PRO A 228 -1.98 17.92 -10.33
C PRO A 228 -1.85 16.47 -10.80
N PRO A 229 -0.67 15.82 -10.62
CA PRO A 229 -0.53 14.41 -10.91
C PRO A 229 -1.59 13.57 -10.17
N MET A 230 -2.25 12.65 -10.87
CA MET A 230 -3.38 11.88 -10.32
C MET A 230 -3.01 11.12 -9.04
N TRP A 231 -1.77 10.61 -8.96
CA TRP A 231 -1.28 9.90 -7.78
C TRP A 231 -1.18 10.81 -6.54
N VAL A 232 -0.84 12.10 -6.69
CA VAL A 232 -0.79 13.07 -5.58
C VAL A 232 -2.19 13.34 -5.06
N GLU A 233 -3.15 13.51 -5.98
CA GLU A 233 -4.56 13.69 -5.61
C GLU A 233 -5.08 12.49 -4.83
N ALA A 234 -4.91 11.27 -5.37
CA ALA A 234 -5.35 10.05 -4.71
C ALA A 234 -4.65 9.85 -3.36
N LEU A 235 -3.36 10.18 -3.26
CA LEU A 235 -2.59 10.06 -2.03
C LEU A 235 -3.06 11.02 -0.93
N CYS A 236 -3.20 12.31 -1.25
CA CYS A 236 -3.65 13.29 -0.26
C CYS A 236 -5.06 12.99 0.23
N PHE A 237 -6.01 12.72 -0.68
CA PHE A 237 -7.40 12.51 -0.29
C PHE A 237 -7.62 11.20 0.45
N SER A 238 -6.94 10.12 0.08
CA SER A 238 -7.04 8.84 0.81
C SER A 238 -6.60 8.98 2.27
N HIS A 239 -5.57 9.80 2.55
CA HIS A 239 -5.09 10.01 3.91
C HIS A 239 -5.89 11.07 4.64
N LEU A 240 -6.19 12.20 4.00
CA LEU A 240 -6.95 13.30 4.58
C LEU A 240 -8.37 12.87 4.97
N CYS A 241 -9.08 12.15 4.09
CA CYS A 241 -10.43 11.65 4.39
C CYS A 241 -10.44 10.49 5.39
N ALA A 242 -9.31 9.84 5.65
CA ALA A 242 -9.18 8.78 6.64
C ALA A 242 -8.91 9.33 8.06
N ILE A 243 -8.37 10.55 8.21
CA ILE A 243 -8.08 11.14 9.52
C ILE A 243 -9.29 11.13 10.47
N PRO A 244 -10.52 11.51 10.04
CA PRO A 244 -11.71 11.42 10.90
C PRO A 244 -11.99 10.02 11.44
N LEU A 245 -11.61 8.95 10.71
CA LEU A 245 -11.84 7.57 11.14
C LEU A 245 -10.98 7.17 12.35
N PHE A 246 -9.84 7.85 12.59
CA PHE A 246 -9.04 7.59 13.79
C PHE A 246 -9.73 8.08 15.08
N PHE A 247 -10.70 8.99 14.96
CA PHE A 247 -11.49 9.45 16.09
C PHE A 247 -12.66 8.51 16.44
N LEU A 248 -12.77 7.36 15.76
CA LEU A 248 -13.66 6.28 16.19
C LEU A 248 -13.17 5.63 17.50
N GLN A 249 -11.87 5.72 17.82
CA GLN A 249 -11.29 5.26 19.09
C GLN A 249 -10.48 6.39 19.77
N PRO A 250 -11.13 7.49 20.20
CA PRO A 250 -10.42 8.70 20.63
C PRO A 250 -9.67 8.50 21.95
N MET A 251 -10.22 7.70 22.87
CA MET A 251 -9.58 7.39 24.14
C MET A 251 -8.27 6.60 23.95
N ARG A 252 -8.29 5.61 23.04
CA ARG A 252 -7.10 4.85 22.67
C ARG A 252 -6.06 5.76 22.03
N LEU A 253 -6.50 6.59 21.08
CA LEU A 253 -5.61 7.51 20.37
C LEU A 253 -4.88 8.46 21.34
N TYR A 254 -5.61 9.09 22.25
CA TYR A 254 -5.03 10.01 23.23
C TYR A 254 -4.09 9.30 24.20
N GLY A 255 -4.50 8.13 24.72
CA GLY A 255 -3.67 7.33 25.63
C GLY A 255 -2.35 6.89 25.00
N GLU A 256 -2.40 6.41 23.75
CA GLU A 256 -1.19 6.01 23.02
C GLU A 256 -0.29 7.21 22.72
N PHE A 257 -0.82 8.38 22.35
CA PHE A 257 0.02 9.59 22.16
C PHE A 257 0.69 10.05 23.46
N ALA A 258 0.00 9.95 24.60
CA ALA A 258 0.55 10.33 25.90
C ALA A 258 1.67 9.39 26.37
N GLN A 259 1.65 8.13 25.92
CA GLN A 259 2.67 7.12 26.26
C GLN A 259 3.94 7.22 25.40
N ILE A 260 3.97 8.07 24.37
CA ILE A 260 5.18 8.25 23.55
C ILE A 260 6.23 9.04 24.34
N GLU A 261 7.28 8.32 24.73
CA GLU A 261 8.43 8.89 25.44
C GLU A 261 9.08 10.04 24.67
N ALA A 262 9.61 11.02 25.40
CA ALA A 262 10.26 12.18 24.80
C ALA A 262 11.45 11.80 23.89
N GLY A 263 12.23 10.79 24.28
CA GLY A 263 13.37 10.27 23.49
C GLY A 263 12.94 9.60 22.17
N SER A 264 11.71 9.10 22.09
CA SER A 264 11.18 8.43 20.90
C SER A 264 10.55 9.40 19.90
N ARG A 265 10.35 10.68 20.25
CA ARG A 265 9.70 11.67 19.37
C ARG A 265 10.46 11.91 18.06
N LEU A 266 11.79 11.93 18.10
CA LEU A 266 12.60 12.06 16.89
C LEU A 266 12.42 10.83 15.98
N HIS A 267 12.42 9.63 16.56
CA HIS A 267 12.17 8.39 15.81
C HIS A 267 10.78 8.39 15.18
N VAL A 268 9.75 8.85 15.90
CA VAL A 268 8.38 9.01 15.38
C VAL A 268 8.34 10.01 14.22
N ALA A 269 9.01 11.16 14.35
CA ALA A 269 9.06 12.15 13.27
C ALA A 269 9.75 11.61 12.02
N LEU A 270 10.92 10.97 12.17
CA LEU A 270 11.62 10.32 11.07
C LEU A 270 10.80 9.16 10.47
N ASN A 271 10.08 8.42 11.29
CA ASN A 271 9.20 7.34 10.84
C ASN A 271 8.06 7.90 9.97
N CYS A 272 7.48 9.04 10.36
CA CYS A 272 6.47 9.73 9.55
C CYS A 272 7.05 10.23 8.22
N VAL A 273 8.24 10.83 8.21
CA VAL A 273 8.89 11.30 6.97
C VAL A 273 9.19 10.13 6.02
N THR A 274 9.76 9.05 6.55
CA THR A 274 10.03 7.84 5.75
C THR A 274 8.75 7.19 5.24
N GLN A 275 7.65 7.28 5.99
CA GLN A 275 6.33 6.85 5.53
C GLN A 275 5.85 7.69 4.34
N VAL A 276 6.01 9.01 4.38
CA VAL A 276 5.68 9.90 3.25
C VAL A 276 6.42 9.47 1.99
N VAL A 277 7.73 9.24 2.09
CA VAL A 277 8.57 8.78 0.96
C VAL A 277 8.11 7.40 0.46
N CYS A 278 7.88 6.46 1.36
CA CYS A 278 7.42 5.11 1.02
C CYS A 278 6.09 5.14 0.26
N ILE A 279 5.05 5.77 0.83
CA ILE A 279 3.71 5.74 0.27
C ILE A 279 3.56 6.60 -0.98
N ALA A 280 4.33 7.69 -1.09
CA ALA A 280 4.42 8.46 -2.33
C ALA A 280 4.98 7.60 -3.47
N GLY A 281 6.04 6.83 -3.21
CA GLY A 281 6.58 5.86 -4.17
C GLY A 281 5.56 4.79 -4.58
N VAL A 282 4.79 4.27 -3.63
CA VAL A 282 3.72 3.28 -3.89
C VAL A 282 2.62 3.86 -4.78
N TYR A 283 2.09 5.04 -4.47
CA TYR A 283 1.03 5.68 -5.25
C TYR A 283 1.52 6.08 -6.64
N PHE A 284 2.73 6.61 -6.74
CA PHE A 284 3.39 6.91 -8.01
C PHE A 284 3.55 5.66 -8.88
N MET A 285 4.07 4.57 -8.30
CA MET A 285 4.26 3.31 -9.00
C MET A 285 2.94 2.70 -9.46
N ASN A 286 1.87 2.83 -8.66
CA ASN A 286 0.56 2.30 -9.03
C ASN A 286 -0.12 3.11 -10.14
N ASP A 287 0.16 4.41 -10.26
CA ASP A 287 -0.31 5.19 -11.41
C ASP A 287 0.44 4.82 -12.69
N LYS A 288 1.73 4.49 -12.60
CA LYS A 288 2.55 4.17 -13.79
C LYS A 288 2.53 2.70 -14.19
N THR A 289 2.18 1.80 -13.29
CA THR A 289 2.23 0.34 -13.51
C THR A 289 0.91 -0.32 -13.14
N SER A 290 0.86 -1.65 -13.22
CA SER A 290 -0.33 -2.41 -12.80
C SER A 290 -0.29 -2.73 -11.31
N ALA A 291 -1.45 -2.95 -10.69
CA ALA A 291 -1.59 -3.38 -9.30
C ALA A 291 -0.76 -4.64 -8.98
N PHE A 292 -0.67 -5.56 -9.95
CA PHE A 292 0.18 -6.74 -9.86
C PHE A 292 1.66 -6.36 -9.78
N THR A 293 2.13 -5.51 -10.71
CA THR A 293 3.54 -5.06 -10.74
C THR A 293 3.91 -4.38 -9.44
N LEU A 294 3.04 -3.51 -8.91
CA LEU A 294 3.24 -2.88 -7.61
C LEU A 294 3.39 -3.93 -6.49
N THR A 295 2.50 -4.92 -6.46
CA THR A 295 2.50 -5.96 -5.42
C THR A 295 3.73 -6.85 -5.51
N LEU A 296 4.16 -7.18 -6.73
CA LEU A 296 5.41 -7.86 -6.98
C LEU A 296 6.60 -7.03 -6.46
N THR A 297 6.68 -5.75 -6.80
CA THR A 297 7.74 -4.84 -6.32
C THR A 297 7.79 -4.79 -4.79
N LEU A 298 6.64 -4.64 -4.13
CA LEU A 298 6.56 -4.62 -2.66
C LEU A 298 6.99 -5.96 -2.03
N THR A 299 6.70 -7.06 -2.70
CA THR A 299 7.10 -8.41 -2.27
C THR A 299 8.60 -8.60 -2.43
N LEU A 300 9.16 -8.22 -3.59
CA LEU A 300 10.60 -8.28 -3.85
C LEU A 300 11.40 -7.38 -2.91
N ARG A 301 10.85 -6.22 -2.54
CA ARG A 301 11.46 -5.34 -1.53
C ARG A 301 11.70 -6.07 -0.21
N LYS A 302 10.70 -6.80 0.28
CA LYS A 302 10.80 -7.58 1.53
C LYS A 302 11.82 -8.70 1.40
N LEU A 303 11.76 -9.44 0.29
CA LEU A 303 12.67 -10.54 0.01
C LEU A 303 14.12 -10.08 -0.09
N ALA A 304 14.36 -8.95 -0.76
CA ALA A 304 15.69 -8.36 -0.88
C ALA A 304 16.25 -7.93 0.48
N SER A 305 15.44 -7.30 1.35
CA SER A 305 15.91 -6.93 2.69
C SER A 305 16.16 -8.13 3.58
N PHE A 306 15.36 -9.20 3.46
CA PHE A 306 15.64 -10.45 4.15
C PHE A 306 16.95 -11.09 3.65
N ALA A 307 17.17 -11.15 2.34
CA ALA A 307 18.41 -11.64 1.74
C ALA A 307 19.63 -10.83 2.19
N LEU A 308 19.53 -9.50 2.19
CA LEU A 308 20.60 -8.61 2.67
C LEU A 308 20.90 -8.83 4.15
N SER A 309 19.86 -8.98 4.98
CA SER A 309 20.02 -9.29 6.41
C SER A 309 20.78 -10.60 6.62
N VAL A 310 20.41 -11.66 5.89
CA VAL A 310 21.09 -12.96 5.94
C VAL A 310 22.58 -12.85 5.59
N VAL A 311 22.90 -12.12 4.52
CA VAL A 311 24.29 -11.95 4.06
C VAL A 311 25.08 -11.07 5.02
N TYR A 312 24.51 -9.95 5.46
CA TYR A 312 25.18 -8.97 6.31
C TYR A 312 25.49 -9.52 7.71
N PHE A 313 24.53 -10.19 8.35
CA PHE A 313 24.71 -10.72 9.70
C PHE A 313 25.39 -12.10 9.73
N GLY A 314 25.83 -12.63 8.59
CA GLY A 314 26.57 -13.89 8.56
C GLY A 314 25.73 -15.17 8.77
N HIS A 315 24.40 -15.06 8.87
CA HIS A 315 23.50 -16.20 9.04
C HIS A 315 23.45 -17.12 7.81
N TYR A 316 24.13 -16.78 6.71
CA TYR A 316 24.18 -17.60 5.48
C TYR A 316 24.58 -19.07 5.72
N ARG A 317 25.35 -19.34 6.78
CA ARG A 317 25.78 -20.68 7.20
C ARG A 317 24.69 -21.52 7.87
N GLU A 318 23.69 -20.86 8.44
CA GLU A 318 22.59 -21.52 9.12
C GLU A 318 21.42 -21.84 8.18
N LEU A 319 21.39 -21.23 6.98
CA LEU A 319 20.38 -21.54 5.97
C LEU A 319 20.55 -22.94 5.40
N SER A 320 19.43 -23.67 5.36
CA SER A 320 19.31 -24.96 4.70
C SER A 320 19.41 -24.76 3.20
N ALA A 321 19.80 -25.82 2.49
CA ALA A 321 19.79 -25.81 1.03
C ALA A 321 18.41 -25.45 0.47
N VAL A 322 17.33 -25.89 1.13
CA VAL A 322 15.95 -25.61 0.73
C VAL A 322 15.64 -24.11 0.83
N GLN A 323 16.04 -23.44 1.91
CA GLN A 323 15.84 -21.99 2.03
C GLN A 323 16.65 -21.21 0.99
N TRP A 324 17.88 -21.65 0.69
CA TRP A 324 18.69 -21.03 -0.36
C TRP A 324 18.02 -21.13 -1.73
N VAL A 325 17.54 -22.32 -2.08
CA VAL A 325 16.79 -22.55 -3.34
C VAL A 325 15.52 -21.70 -3.37
N ALA A 326 14.77 -21.64 -2.27
CA ALA A 326 13.55 -20.83 -2.16
C ALA A 326 13.83 -19.34 -2.33
N MET A 327 14.87 -18.81 -1.67
CA MET A 327 15.29 -17.41 -1.76
C MET A 327 15.72 -17.04 -3.19
N VAL A 328 16.67 -17.78 -3.74
CA VAL A 328 17.22 -17.51 -5.08
C VAL A 328 16.15 -17.68 -6.13
N GLY A 329 15.34 -18.74 -6.04
CA GLY A 329 14.22 -18.98 -6.95
C GLY A 329 13.20 -17.85 -6.95
N ALA A 330 12.79 -17.36 -5.78
CA ALA A 330 11.85 -16.25 -5.67
C ALA A 330 12.43 -14.92 -6.19
N LEU A 331 13.71 -14.63 -5.91
CA LEU A 331 14.40 -13.44 -6.46
C LEU A 331 14.49 -13.50 -7.98
N MET A 332 14.94 -14.64 -8.53
CA MET A 332 15.08 -14.86 -9.97
C MET A 332 13.72 -14.79 -10.69
N ALA A 333 12.68 -15.39 -10.13
CA ALA A 333 11.32 -15.32 -10.69
C ALA A 333 10.80 -13.88 -10.73
N GLY A 334 11.10 -13.09 -9.70
CA GLY A 334 10.71 -11.69 -9.62
C GLY A 334 11.46 -10.77 -10.56
N THR A 335 12.77 -10.97 -10.72
CA THR A 335 13.60 -10.20 -11.67
C THR A 335 13.34 -10.58 -13.12
N ALA A 336 12.96 -11.84 -13.39
CA ALA A 336 12.58 -12.30 -14.72
C ALA A 336 11.19 -11.79 -15.16
N TYR A 337 10.26 -11.57 -14.21
CA TYR A 337 8.87 -11.22 -14.52
C TYR A 337 8.69 -10.02 -15.47
N PRO A 338 9.40 -8.88 -15.33
CA PRO A 338 9.26 -7.75 -16.25
C PRO A 338 9.57 -8.08 -17.71
N PHE A 339 10.43 -9.08 -17.95
CA PHE A 339 10.86 -9.53 -19.28
C PHE A 339 9.95 -10.61 -19.88
N LEU A 340 8.98 -11.13 -19.12
CA LEU A 340 8.04 -12.12 -19.63
C LEU A 340 7.08 -11.50 -20.65
N PRO A 341 6.71 -12.24 -21.70
CA PRO A 341 5.76 -11.77 -22.70
C PRO A 341 4.41 -11.44 -22.03
N LYS A 342 3.96 -10.21 -22.24
CA LYS A 342 2.68 -9.71 -21.74
C LYS A 342 1.63 -9.80 -22.85
N VAL A 343 0.47 -10.40 -22.53
CA VAL A 343 -0.67 -10.37 -23.45
C VAL A 343 -1.10 -8.92 -23.61
N HIS A 344 -0.93 -8.37 -24.82
CA HIS A 344 -1.39 -7.01 -25.12
C HIS A 344 -2.91 -7.03 -25.24
N HIS A 345 -3.59 -6.28 -24.37
CA HIS A 345 -5.01 -6.04 -24.55
C HIS A 345 -5.21 -5.11 -25.74
N ARG A 346 -5.86 -5.60 -26.81
CA ARG A 346 -6.51 -4.71 -27.77
C ARG A 346 -7.51 -3.87 -26.98
N ALA A 347 -7.36 -2.55 -27.05
CA ALA A 347 -8.35 -1.60 -26.57
C ALA A 347 -9.63 -1.76 -27.41
N SER A 348 -10.45 -2.72 -27.04
CA SER A 348 -11.78 -2.91 -27.60
C SER A 348 -12.69 -3.27 -26.44
N ASP A 349 -12.93 -2.27 -25.62
CA ASP A 349 -14.14 -2.09 -24.83
C ASP A 349 -14.29 -0.58 -24.67
N THR A 350 -14.70 0.03 -25.79
CA THR A 350 -15.52 1.23 -25.75
C THR A 350 -16.50 1.05 -24.61
N VAL A 351 -16.33 1.89 -23.59
CA VAL A 351 -17.25 2.04 -22.47
C VAL A 351 -18.67 2.07 -23.03
N SER A 352 -19.37 0.95 -22.93
CA SER A 352 -20.80 0.84 -23.12
C SER A 352 -21.44 1.49 -21.90
N VAL A 353 -21.41 2.82 -21.86
CA VAL A 353 -22.45 3.58 -21.18
C VAL A 353 -23.70 3.29 -22.00
N SER A 354 -24.40 2.23 -21.60
CA SER A 354 -25.78 1.99 -21.94
C SER A 354 -26.56 3.24 -21.53
N THR A 355 -26.82 4.07 -22.53
CA THR A 355 -27.96 4.95 -22.63
C THR A 355 -29.23 4.08 -22.59
N ALA A 356 -29.63 3.65 -21.39
CA ALA A 356 -31.04 3.37 -21.10
C ALA A 356 -31.73 4.73 -20.92
N THR A 357 -32.07 5.43 -22.02
CA THR A 357 -33.40 5.44 -22.64
C THR A 357 -34.53 5.71 -21.65
N GLY A 358 -35.15 6.88 -21.81
CA GLY A 358 -36.40 7.30 -21.18
C GLY A 358 -36.97 8.48 -21.97
N ALA A 359 -37.46 8.16 -23.16
CA ALA A 359 -38.04 9.08 -24.13
C ALA A 359 -39.11 10.00 -23.50
N ARG A 360 -39.05 11.29 -23.83
CA ARG A 360 -40.21 12.19 -23.75
C ARG A 360 -40.20 13.14 -24.94
N THR A 361 -40.38 12.58 -26.12
CA THR A 361 -40.96 13.31 -27.26
C THR A 361 -42.48 13.28 -27.06
N LYS A 362 -43.08 14.42 -26.70
CA LYS A 362 -44.50 14.65 -26.96
C LYS A 362 -44.57 15.63 -28.13
N LYS A 363 -45.20 15.10 -29.17
CA LYS A 363 -45.42 15.58 -30.53
C LYS A 363 -46.26 16.86 -30.53
N ASP A 364 -45.99 17.72 -31.51
CA ASP A 364 -46.83 18.83 -31.94
C ASP A 364 -48.25 18.34 -32.30
N ASP A 365 -49.25 19.08 -31.80
CA ASP A 365 -50.46 19.53 -32.50
C ASP A 365 -50.98 20.78 -31.76
#